data_AF-A0A7K7BG90-F1
#
_entry.id   AF-A0A7K7BG90-F1
#
_cell.length_a   1.000
_cell.length_b   1.000
_cell.length_c   1.000
_cell.angle_alpha   90.00
_cell.angle_beta   90.00
_cell.angle_gamma   90.00
#
_symmetry.space_group_name_H-M   'P 1'
#
loop_
_entity.id
_entity.type
_entity.pdbx_description
1 polymer ?
#
loop_
_entity_poly.entity_id
_entity_poly.type
_entity_poly.pdbx_seq_one_letter_code
_entity_poly.pdbx_strand_id
1 'polypeptide(L)'
;ERILRLAEMCRKLEAEEEKVLPFYPCSLGEQEQRDAEQLLQETPAEPLAQALRDYVAMERFWQRFNKAKLEELALAREKAALSLRNGRLRQLLRQYLQGISVSDEVLREPNAL
;
A
#
# COMPACT_ATOMS: atom_id res chain seq x y z
N GLU A 1 8.90 -4.80 28.06
CA GLU A 1 9.92 -5.21 27.06
C GLU A 1 9.36 -5.68 25.71
N ARG A 2 8.35 -6.58 25.65
CA ARG A 2 7.85 -7.16 24.40
C ARG A 2 7.46 -6.14 23.32
N ILE A 3 6.76 -5.07 23.69
CA ILE A 3 6.33 -4.01 22.74
C ILE A 3 7.54 -3.31 22.11
N LEU A 4 8.57 -3.00 22.90
CA LEU A 4 9.79 -2.35 22.39
C LEU A 4 10.56 -3.24 21.43
N ARG A 5 10.65 -4.55 21.73
CA ARG A 5 11.29 -5.52 20.82
C ARG A 5 10.55 -5.62 19.49
N LEU A 6 9.21 -5.66 19.53
CA LEU A 6 8.39 -5.65 18.31
C LEU A 6 8.57 -4.35 17.52
N ALA A 7 8.56 -3.21 18.19
CA ALA A 7 8.80 -1.91 17.56
C ALA A 7 10.17 -1.86 16.86
N GLU A 8 11.22 -2.38 17.50
CA GLU A 8 12.56 -2.45 16.93
C GLU A 8 12.62 -3.39 15.70
N MET A 9 11.94 -4.53 15.75
CA MET A 9 11.83 -5.44 14.61
C MET A 9 11.08 -4.78 13.43
N CYS A 10 9.95 -4.13 13.70
CA CYS A 10 9.17 -3.43 12.68
C CYS A 10 9.96 -2.27 12.06
N ARG A 11 10.72 -1.51 12.86
CA ARG A 11 11.55 -0.39 12.38
C ARG A 11 12.58 -0.81 11.32
N LYS A 12 13.03 -2.07 11.32
CA LYS A 12 13.94 -2.59 10.28
C LYS A 12 13.29 -2.69 8.90
N LEU A 13 11.97 -2.76 8.84
CA LEU A 13 11.19 -2.90 7.61
C LEU A 13 10.65 -1.55 7.10
N GLU A 14 10.80 -0.48 7.88
CA GLU A 14 10.41 0.89 7.49
C GLU A 14 11.38 1.47 6.47
N ALA A 15 10.89 2.32 5.56
CA ALA A 15 11.73 3.04 4.62
C ALA A 15 12.58 4.11 5.33
N GLU A 16 13.72 4.49 4.74
CA GLU A 16 14.58 5.52 5.33
C GLU A 16 13.86 6.86 5.51
N GLU A 17 12.99 7.22 4.56
CA GLU A 17 12.15 8.42 4.66
C GLU A 17 11.24 8.37 5.89
N GLU A 18 10.63 7.23 6.19
CA GLU A 18 9.74 7.06 7.35
C GLU A 18 10.51 7.04 8.68
N LYS A 19 11.78 6.64 8.66
CA LYS A 19 12.65 6.69 9.84
C LYS A 19 13.05 8.12 10.20
N VAL A 20 13.18 8.99 9.19
CA VAL A 20 13.58 10.39 9.34
C VAL A 20 12.36 11.30 9.55
N LEU A 21 11.27 11.04 8.84
CA LEU A 21 10.00 11.77 8.92
C LEU A 21 8.84 10.78 9.21
N PRO A 22 8.69 10.32 10.45
CA PRO A 22 7.70 9.30 10.80
C PRO A 22 6.26 9.78 10.75
N PHE A 23 6.04 11.10 10.73
CA PHE A 23 4.72 11.71 10.81
C PHE A 23 4.52 12.62 9.61
N TYR A 24 3.42 12.39 8.92
CA TYR A 24 3.01 13.22 7.79
C TYR A 24 2.46 14.55 8.31
N PRO A 25 2.60 15.64 7.53
CA PRO A 25 1.88 16.86 7.82
C PRO A 25 0.38 16.57 7.82
N CYS A 26 -0.34 17.20 8.74
CA CYS A 26 -1.79 17.07 8.80
C CYS A 26 -2.39 17.60 7.49
N SER A 27 -3.25 16.81 6.85
CA SER A 27 -3.95 17.21 5.62
C SER A 27 -5.03 18.26 5.88
N LEU A 28 -5.41 18.45 7.15
CA LEU A 28 -6.42 19.42 7.57
C LEU A 28 -5.89 20.84 7.43
N GLY A 29 -6.75 21.76 6.98
CA GLY A 29 -6.46 23.19 7.01
C GLY A 29 -6.37 23.74 8.44
N GLU A 30 -5.81 24.93 8.61
CA GLU A 30 -5.63 25.54 9.95
C GLU A 30 -6.94 25.69 10.74
N GLN A 31 -8.05 25.98 10.05
CA GLN A 31 -9.36 26.10 10.69
C GLN A 31 -9.85 24.75 11.19
N GLU A 32 -9.80 23.71 10.34
CA GLU A 32 -10.20 22.35 10.70
C GLU A 32 -9.36 21.77 11.83
N GLN A 33 -8.07 22.09 11.89
CA GLN A 33 -7.20 21.70 13.00
C GLN A 33 -7.65 22.34 14.31
N ARG A 34 -7.95 23.66 14.31
CA ARG A 34 -8.46 24.36 15.49
C ARG A 34 -9.80 23.79 15.95
N ASP A 35 -10.68 23.47 15.02
CA ASP A 35 -11.98 22.89 15.33
C ASP A 35 -11.85 21.49 15.94
N ALA A 36 -10.95 20.66 15.41
CA ALA A 36 -10.64 19.34 15.96
C ALA A 36 -10.02 19.42 17.37
N GLU A 37 -9.12 20.39 17.60
CA GLU A 37 -8.52 20.64 18.92
C GLU A 37 -9.56 21.11 19.94
N GLN A 38 -10.52 21.95 19.54
CA GLN A 38 -11.62 22.38 20.41
C GLN A 38 -12.53 21.19 20.79
N LEU A 39 -12.93 20.38 19.81
CA LEU A 39 -13.74 19.17 20.03
C LEU A 39 -13.08 18.19 21.00
N LEU A 40 -11.75 18.04 20.94
CA LEU A 40 -11.00 17.17 21.85
C LEU A 40 -11.04 17.65 23.31
N GLN A 41 -11.23 18.94 23.55
CA GLN A 41 -11.34 19.52 24.90
C GLN A 41 -12.76 19.38 25.47
N GLU A 42 -13.77 19.21 24.63
CA GLU A 42 -15.15 19.04 25.07
C GLU A 42 -15.36 17.71 25.80
N THR A 43 -16.27 17.69 26.77
CA THR A 43 -16.64 16.45 27.46
C THR A 43 -17.52 15.59 26.56
N PRO A 44 -17.09 14.37 26.19
CA PRO A 44 -17.85 13.50 25.31
C PRO A 44 -19.14 13.04 25.99
N ALA A 45 -20.26 13.35 25.34
CA ALA A 45 -21.60 12.92 25.77
C ALA A 45 -21.86 11.44 25.44
N GLU A 46 -21.28 10.93 24.36
CA GLU A 46 -21.50 9.57 23.88
C GLU A 46 -20.49 8.56 24.46
N PRO A 47 -20.92 7.33 24.79
CA PRO A 47 -20.03 6.27 25.30
C PRO A 47 -18.88 5.93 24.34
N LEU A 48 -19.14 5.96 23.02
CA LEU A 48 -18.11 5.72 22.01
C LEU A 48 -17.04 6.82 22.04
N ALA A 49 -17.46 8.08 22.13
CA ALA A 49 -16.54 9.21 22.21
C ALA A 49 -15.70 9.19 23.50
N GLN A 50 -16.26 8.72 24.61
CA GLN A 50 -15.51 8.47 25.85
C GLN A 50 -14.42 7.42 25.65
N ALA A 51 -14.75 6.29 25.03
CA ALA A 51 -13.78 5.23 24.74
C ALA A 51 -12.69 5.69 23.76
N LEU A 52 -13.04 6.52 22.77
CA LEU A 52 -12.09 7.04 21.78
C LEU A 52 -11.03 7.96 22.40
N ARG A 53 -11.31 8.63 23.53
CA ARG A 53 -10.31 9.46 24.23
C ARG A 53 -9.08 8.68 24.64
N ASP A 54 -9.23 7.41 25.01
CA ASP A 54 -8.11 6.55 25.39
C ASP A 54 -7.19 6.23 24.20
N TYR A 55 -7.69 6.38 22.97
CA TYR A 55 -6.95 6.10 21.72
C TYR A 55 -6.36 7.35 21.07
N VAL A 56 -6.64 8.56 21.56
CA VAL A 56 -6.09 9.81 20.99
C VAL A 56 -4.56 9.77 21.00
N ALA A 57 -3.94 9.24 22.06
CA ALA A 57 -2.48 9.07 22.14
C ALA A 57 -1.90 8.11 21.07
N MET A 58 -2.74 7.26 20.46
CA MET A 58 -2.36 6.32 19.40
C MET A 58 -2.64 6.86 17.99
N GLU A 59 -3.12 8.09 17.82
CA GLU A 59 -3.46 8.63 16.50
C GLU A 59 -2.30 8.50 15.50
N ARG A 60 -1.10 8.89 15.91
CA ARG A 60 0.11 8.78 15.07
C ARG A 60 0.47 7.34 14.71
N PHE A 61 0.18 6.39 15.60
CA PHE A 61 0.39 4.98 15.29
C PHE A 61 -0.57 4.54 14.19
N TRP A 62 -1.86 4.91 14.30
CA TRP A 62 -2.86 4.57 13.30
C TRP A 62 -2.61 5.23 11.95
N GLN A 63 -2.14 6.48 11.93
CA GLN A 63 -1.72 7.14 10.70
C GLN A 63 -0.63 6.34 9.96
N ARG A 64 0.43 5.94 10.68
CA ARG A 64 1.53 5.14 10.11
C ARG A 64 1.07 3.74 9.68
N PHE A 65 0.24 3.09 10.50
CA PHE A 65 -0.30 1.78 10.20
C PHE A 65 -1.18 1.80 8.94
N ASN A 66 -2.10 2.76 8.85
CA ASN A 66 -3.00 2.91 7.72
C ASN A 66 -2.23 3.22 6.44
N LYS A 67 -1.20 4.07 6.54
CA LYS A 67 -0.29 4.31 5.41
C LYS A 67 0.34 3.02 4.90
N ALA A 68 1.01 2.26 5.77
CA ALA A 68 1.68 1.02 5.38
C ALA A 68 0.69 0.02 4.75
N LYS A 69 -0.55 -0.04 5.25
CA LYS A 69 -1.61 -0.87 4.67
C LYS A 69 -2.06 -0.40 3.29
N LEU A 70 -2.16 0.90 3.06
CA LEU A 70 -2.49 1.45 1.74
C LEU A 70 -1.36 1.18 0.75
N GLU A 71 -0.10 1.32 1.17
CA GLU A 71 1.08 1.02 0.35
C GLU A 71 1.16 -0.47 0.01
N GLU A 72 0.90 -1.37 0.96
CA GLU A 72 0.82 -2.81 0.72
C GLU A 72 -0.20 -3.15 -0.37
N LEU A 73 -1.40 -2.56 -0.30
CA LEU A 73 -2.46 -2.76 -1.29
C LEU A 73 -2.08 -2.18 -2.66
N ALA A 74 -1.43 -1.02 -2.70
CA ALA A 74 -0.96 -0.41 -3.94
C ALA A 74 0.09 -1.31 -4.62
N LEU A 75 1.10 -1.75 -3.87
CA LEU A 75 2.15 -2.64 -4.35
C LEU A 75 1.60 -3.98 -4.83
N ALA A 76 0.61 -4.55 -4.13
CA ALA A 76 -0.03 -5.80 -4.56
C ALA A 76 -0.73 -5.63 -5.92
N ARG A 77 -1.44 -4.52 -6.12
CA ARG A 77 -2.10 -4.19 -7.40
C ARG A 77 -1.08 -4.00 -8.52
N GLU A 78 -0.01 -3.25 -8.28
CA GLU A 78 1.05 -3.04 -9.26
C GLU A 78 1.74 -4.34 -9.65
N LYS A 79 2.07 -5.19 -8.68
CA LYS A 79 2.66 -6.51 -8.93
C LYS A 79 1.75 -7.38 -9.80
N ALA A 80 0.44 -7.37 -9.54
CA ALA A 80 -0.52 -8.11 -10.35
C ALA A 80 -0.56 -7.58 -11.80
N ALA A 81 -0.59 -6.26 -11.98
CA ALA A 81 -0.57 -5.63 -13.30
C ALA A 81 0.72 -5.92 -14.08
N LEU A 82 1.88 -5.83 -13.41
CA LEU A 82 3.18 -6.17 -13.99
C LEU A 82 3.26 -7.65 -14.39
N SER A 83 2.74 -8.54 -13.54
CA SER A 83 2.72 -9.98 -13.82
C SER A 83 1.88 -10.32 -15.06
N LEU A 84 0.70 -9.70 -15.18
CA LEU A 84 -0.15 -9.83 -16.36
C LEU A 84 0.55 -9.31 -17.62
N ARG A 85 1.17 -8.13 -17.55
CA ARG A 85 1.90 -7.54 -18.67
C ARG A 85 3.09 -8.41 -19.09
N ASN A 86 3.84 -8.94 -18.13
CA ASN A 86 4.95 -9.84 -18.39
C ASN A 86 4.49 -11.14 -19.06
N GLY A 87 3.38 -11.72 -18.60
CA GLY A 87 2.76 -12.89 -19.23
C GLY A 87 2.38 -12.63 -20.69
N ARG A 88 1.71 -11.50 -20.97
CA ARG A 88 1.34 -11.10 -22.34
C ARG A 88 2.57 -10.90 -23.23
N LEU A 89 3.61 -10.24 -22.73
CA LEU A 89 4.86 -10.04 -23.47
C LEU A 89 5.54 -11.37 -23.82
N ARG A 90 5.58 -12.32 -22.88
CA ARG A 90 6.13 -13.67 -23.13
C ARG A 90 5.31 -14.43 -24.17
N GLN A 91 3.98 -14.31 -24.14
CA GLN A 91 3.13 -14.94 -25.15
C GLN A 91 3.38 -14.35 -26.54
N LEU A 92 3.46 -13.02 -26.65
CA LEU A 92 3.73 -12.34 -27.92
C LEU A 92 5.12 -12.70 -28.45
N LEU A 93 6.12 -12.80 -27.58
CA LEU A 93 7.46 -13.26 -27.96
C LEU A 93 7.44 -14.70 -28.49
N ARG A 94 6.68 -15.61 -27.86
CA ARG A 94 6.53 -17.00 -28.35
C ARG A 94 5.88 -17.03 -29.74
N GLN A 95 4.80 -16.28 -29.94
CA GLN A 95 4.12 -16.18 -31.23
C GLN A 95 5.04 -15.60 -32.31
N TYR A 96 5.82 -14.57 -31.99
CA TYR A 96 6.79 -13.98 -32.91
C TYR A 96 7.88 -14.98 -33.31
N LEU A 97 8.40 -15.75 -32.35
CA LEU A 97 9.39 -16.79 -32.63
C LEU A 97 8.79 -17.91 -33.51
N GLN A 98 7.58 -18.39 -33.23
CA GLN A 98 6.88 -19.36 -34.08
C GLN A 98 6.61 -18.84 -35.50
N GLY A 99 6.35 -17.54 -35.67
CA GLY A 99 6.15 -16.93 -36.99
C GLY A 99 7.42 -16.78 -37.82
N ILE A 100 8.61 -16.80 -37.18
CA ILE A 100 9.91 -16.66 -37.85
C ILE A 100 10.64 -17.99 -38.01
N SER A 101 10.54 -18.88 -37.02
CA SER A 101 10.99 -20.26 -37.18
C SER A 101 9.89 -21.07 -37.84
N VAL A 102 10.10 -21.55 -39.07
CA VAL A 102 9.27 -22.61 -39.66
C VAL A 102 9.37 -23.82 -38.75
N SER A 103 8.44 -23.93 -37.82
CA SER A 103 8.38 -24.97 -36.79
C SER A 103 7.40 -26.02 -37.30
N ASP A 104 7.66 -27.30 -37.04
CA ASP A 104 6.86 -28.43 -37.53
C ASP A 104 5.37 -28.35 -37.09
N GLU A 105 5.09 -27.57 -36.04
CA GLU A 105 3.75 -27.21 -35.56
C GLU A 105 3.02 -26.23 -36.49
N VAL A 106 3.72 -25.24 -37.05
CA VAL A 106 3.16 -24.29 -38.01
C VAL A 106 2.69 -25.06 -39.25
N LEU A 107 3.46 -26.01 -39.76
CA LEU A 107 3.08 -26.82 -40.93
C LEU A 107 1.84 -27.71 -40.72
N ARG A 108 1.38 -27.92 -39.48
CA ARG A 108 0.19 -28.73 -39.15
C ARG A 108 -1.09 -27.92 -39.00
N GLU A 109 -0.99 -26.60 -38.78
CA GLU A 109 -2.14 -25.71 -38.78
C GLU A 109 -2.47 -25.25 -40.22
N PRO A 110 -3.73 -24.89 -40.52
CA PRO A 110 -4.07 -24.31 -41.82
C PRO A 110 -3.52 -22.88 -41.90
N ASN A 111 -2.38 -22.73 -42.57
CA ASN A 111 -1.71 -21.44 -42.79
C ASN A 111 -1.79 -21.05 -44.27
N ALA A 112 -1.56 -19.77 -44.57
CA ALA A 112 -1.58 -19.24 -45.94
C ALA A 112 -0.31 -19.55 -46.78
N LEU A 113 0.45 -20.57 -46.41
CA LEU A 113 1.61 -21.09 -47.16
C LEU A 113 1.22 -22.31 -47.97
#